data_AF-A0A1D1YKI8-F1
#
_entry.id   AF-A0A1D1YKI8-F1
#
_cell.length_a   1.000
_cell.length_b   1.000
_cell.length_c   1.000
_cell.angle_alpha   90.00
_cell.angle_beta   90.00
_cell.angle_gamma   90.00
#
_symmetry.space_group_name_H-M   'P 1'
#
loop_
_entity.id
_entity.type
_entity.pdbx_description
1 polymer ?
#
loop_
_entity_poly.entity_id
_entity_poly.type
_entity_poly.pdbx_seq_one_letter_code
_entity_poly.pdbx_strand_id
1 'polypeptide(L)'
;DRPGTLAMASAPLAQPPPASSDDVLLHVFWDAGMLDHDAGSGMFDTGFDPGFLDVLEKHPENADRVRNMVSILRRGPIAPYIAWKPGRPARTSELLSFHTPV
;
A
#
# COMPACT_ATOMS: atom_id res chain seq x y z
N ASP A 1 -9.73 -15.22 40.71
CA ASP A 1 -10.57 -14.93 39.54
C ASP A 1 -10.10 -13.73 38.76
N ARG A 2 -9.65 -13.93 37.52
CA ARG A 2 -9.51 -12.87 36.52
C ARG A 2 -10.66 -13.06 35.52
N PRO A 3 -11.46 -12.03 35.20
CA PRO A 3 -12.49 -12.16 34.18
C PRO A 3 -11.80 -12.31 32.82
N GLY A 4 -12.18 -13.34 32.08
CA GLY A 4 -11.65 -13.66 30.76
C GLY A 4 -11.98 -12.57 29.75
N THR A 5 -10.98 -12.13 29.02
CA THR A 5 -11.14 -11.28 27.84
C THR A 5 -11.86 -12.08 26.76
N LEU A 6 -13.14 -11.82 26.55
CA LEU A 6 -13.87 -12.32 25.39
C LEU A 6 -13.29 -11.66 24.13
N ALA A 7 -12.53 -12.43 23.35
CA ALA A 7 -12.16 -12.06 22.01
C ALA A 7 -13.44 -11.97 21.16
N MET A 8 -13.86 -10.77 20.82
CA MET A 8 -14.91 -10.54 19.82
C MET A 8 -14.34 -10.95 18.47
N ALA A 9 -14.67 -12.15 18.00
CA ALA A 9 -14.39 -12.56 16.64
C ALA A 9 -15.19 -11.66 15.68
N SER A 10 -14.51 -10.79 14.94
CA SER A 10 -15.13 -10.03 13.85
C SER A 10 -15.75 -11.02 12.87
N ALA A 11 -17.07 -10.92 12.65
CA ALA A 11 -17.75 -11.67 11.63
C ALA A 11 -17.09 -11.42 10.26
N PRO A 12 -16.88 -12.46 9.43
CA PRO A 12 -16.35 -12.25 8.09
C PRO A 12 -17.32 -11.37 7.31
N LEU A 13 -16.81 -10.28 6.73
CA LEU A 13 -17.56 -9.47 5.78
C LEU A 13 -18.07 -10.40 4.67
N ALA A 14 -19.36 -10.33 4.36
CA ALA A 14 -19.96 -11.12 3.29
C ALA A 14 -19.15 -10.93 2.00
N GLN A 15 -18.77 -12.04 1.35
CA GLN A 15 -18.05 -11.97 0.09
C GLN A 15 -19.01 -11.46 -1.00
N PRO A 16 -18.62 -10.43 -1.79
CA PRO A 16 -19.41 -10.02 -2.93
C PRO A 16 -19.52 -11.18 -3.94
N PRO A 17 -20.60 -11.25 -4.72
CA PRO A 17 -20.69 -12.19 -5.83
C PRO A 17 -19.52 -11.98 -6.80
N PRO A 18 -19.05 -13.04 -7.48
CA PRO A 18 -18.03 -12.90 -8.52
C PRO A 18 -18.54 -11.94 -9.60
N ALA A 19 -17.67 -11.01 -10.02
CA ALA A 19 -17.99 -10.05 -11.08
C ALA A 19 -18.40 -10.78 -12.36
N SER A 20 -19.47 -10.28 -12.99
CA SER A 20 -19.89 -10.76 -14.30
C SER A 20 -18.91 -10.25 -15.36
N SER A 21 -18.76 -10.97 -16.47
CA SER A 21 -17.79 -10.63 -17.53
C SER A 21 -18.01 -9.26 -18.21
N ASP A 22 -19.13 -8.59 -17.92
CA ASP A 22 -19.49 -7.27 -18.45
C ASP A 22 -19.19 -6.11 -17.47
N ASP A 23 -18.71 -6.41 -16.25
CA ASP A 23 -18.30 -5.40 -15.28
C ASP A 23 -16.90 -4.85 -15.64
N VAL A 24 -16.78 -3.53 -15.78
CA VAL A 24 -15.52 -2.84 -16.04
C VAL A 24 -14.48 -3.22 -14.99
N LEU A 25 -13.48 -4.00 -15.38
CA LEU A 25 -12.37 -4.39 -14.50
C LEU A 25 -11.41 -3.21 -14.31
N LEU A 26 -11.23 -2.77 -13.08
CA LEU A 26 -10.20 -1.80 -12.71
C LEU A 26 -8.82 -2.44 -12.89
N HIS A 27 -8.05 -1.96 -13.86
CA HIS A 27 -6.67 -2.40 -14.06
C HIS A 27 -5.76 -1.79 -12.97
N VAL A 28 -5.15 -2.64 -12.16
CA VAL A 28 -4.18 -2.23 -11.13
C VAL A 28 -2.81 -2.76 -11.50
N PHE A 29 -1.85 -1.86 -11.75
CA PHE A 29 -0.46 -2.21 -12.05
C PHE A 29 0.35 -2.25 -10.75
N TRP A 30 1.03 -3.36 -10.49
CA TRP A 30 1.78 -3.57 -9.25
C TRP A 30 3.09 -4.31 -9.47
N ASP A 31 4.14 -3.86 -8.78
CA ASP A 31 5.43 -4.52 -8.67
C ASP A 31 5.82 -4.59 -7.19
N ALA A 32 6.34 -5.73 -6.74
CA ALA A 32 6.72 -5.93 -5.34
C ALA A 32 7.91 -5.04 -4.92
N GLY A 33 8.76 -4.63 -5.87
CA GLY A 33 9.89 -3.74 -5.62
C GLY A 33 9.49 -2.35 -5.10
N MET A 34 8.21 -1.97 -5.21
CA MET A 34 7.69 -0.75 -4.56
C MET A 34 7.78 -0.80 -3.02
N LEU A 35 7.96 -1.99 -2.43
CA LEU A 35 8.15 -2.16 -0.99
C LEU A 35 9.60 -2.04 -0.53
N ASP A 36 10.54 -1.96 -1.48
CA ASP A 36 11.98 -1.88 -1.20
C ASP A 36 12.46 -0.44 -1.03
N HIS A 37 11.58 0.54 -1.25
CA HIS A 37 11.88 1.94 -1.01
C HIS A 37 11.96 2.23 0.50
N ASP A 38 13.16 2.58 0.97
CA ASP A 38 13.39 3.11 2.30
C ASP A 38 13.18 4.63 2.30
N ALA A 39 12.03 5.06 2.83
CA ALA A 39 11.68 6.47 2.98
C ALA A 39 12.24 7.09 4.27
N GLY A 40 12.96 6.32 5.09
CA GLY A 40 13.53 6.75 6.35
C GLY A 40 12.49 6.95 7.47
N SER A 41 12.96 7.54 8.56
CA SER A 41 12.19 7.86 9.75
C SER A 41 12.57 9.25 10.28
N GLY A 42 11.61 9.97 10.85
CA GLY A 42 11.87 11.30 11.39
C GLY A 42 10.58 12.02 11.78
N MET A 43 10.63 13.34 11.83
CA MET A 43 9.46 14.18 11.99
C MET A 43 8.59 14.12 10.72
N PHE A 44 7.53 13.31 10.79
CA PHE A 44 6.49 13.18 9.77
C PHE A 44 7.07 13.09 8.35
N ASP A 45 6.88 14.10 7.50
CA ASP A 45 7.25 14.14 6.08
C ASP A 45 8.66 14.67 5.81
N THR A 46 9.36 15.19 6.83
CA THR A 46 10.69 15.79 6.65
C THR A 46 11.82 14.78 6.72
N GLY A 47 11.59 13.61 7.35
CA GLY A 47 12.63 12.63 7.64
C GLY A 47 13.72 13.13 8.60
N PHE A 48 13.53 14.28 9.24
CA PHE A 48 14.51 14.91 10.11
C PHE A 48 14.28 14.55 11.59
N ASP A 49 15.35 14.32 12.35
CA ASP A 49 15.31 14.20 13.80
C ASP A 49 15.57 15.56 14.47
N PRO A 50 14.57 16.18 15.13
CA PRO A 50 14.75 17.47 15.78
C PRO A 50 15.43 17.39 17.15
N GLY A 51 15.78 16.19 17.63
CA GLY A 51 16.55 15.97 18.86
C GLY A 51 15.72 15.95 20.15
N PHE A 52 14.40 16.05 20.05
CA PHE A 52 13.46 15.99 21.18
C PHE A 52 12.27 15.05 20.95
N LEU A 53 12.33 14.19 19.93
CA LEU A 53 11.36 13.13 19.72
C LEU A 53 11.87 11.84 20.36
N ASP A 54 11.06 11.23 21.22
CA ASP A 54 11.39 9.92 21.83
C ASP A 54 11.34 8.77 20.82
N VAL A 55 10.56 8.92 19.75
CA VAL A 55 10.40 7.94 18.67
C VAL A 55 10.37 8.68 17.34
N LEU A 56 11.28 8.30 16.43
CA LEU A 56 11.20 8.72 15.03
C LEU A 56 10.28 7.74 14.30
N GLU A 57 9.12 8.23 13.86
CA GLU A 57 8.18 7.41 13.11
C GLU A 57 8.66 7.20 11.68
N LYS A 58 8.23 6.09 11.07
CA LYS A 58 8.45 5.86 9.64
C LYS A 58 7.78 6.97 8.84
N HIS A 59 8.45 7.44 7.78
CA HIS A 59 7.89 8.45 6.87
C HIS A 59 6.46 8.07 6.43
N PRO A 60 5.51 9.01 6.29
CA PRO A 60 4.13 8.72 5.89
C PRO A 60 4.01 7.89 4.60
N GLU A 61 4.99 7.95 3.71
CA GLU A 61 5.05 7.18 2.45
C GLU A 61 5.80 5.85 2.56
N ASN A 62 5.97 5.31 3.76
CA ASN A 62 6.72 4.06 3.98
C ASN A 62 6.05 2.79 3.41
N ALA A 63 6.85 1.73 3.32
CA ALA A 63 6.44 0.42 2.81
C ALA A 63 5.28 -0.24 3.58
N ASP A 64 5.11 -0.02 4.89
CA ASP A 64 3.97 -0.59 5.64
C ASP A 64 2.64 0.02 5.19
N ARG A 65 2.63 1.33 4.93
CA ARG A 65 1.45 2.00 4.36
C ARG A 65 1.10 1.41 3.00
N VAL A 66 2.10 1.24 2.12
CA VAL A 66 1.91 0.64 0.80
C VAL A 66 1.42 -0.82 0.91
N ARG A 67 1.98 -1.63 1.80
CA ARG A 67 1.50 -3.00 2.10
C ARG A 67 0.03 -3.00 2.47
N ASN A 68 -0.38 -2.10 3.35
CA ASN A 68 -1.78 -2.00 3.79
C ASN A 68 -2.71 -1.60 2.63
N MET A 69 -2.33 -0.62 1.80
CA MET A 69 -3.09 -0.24 0.61
C MET A 69 -3.25 -1.43 -0.35
N VAL A 70 -2.17 -2.13 -0.69
CA VAL A 70 -2.22 -3.32 -1.55
C VAL A 70 -3.09 -4.41 -0.94
N SER A 71 -3.03 -4.58 0.37
CA SER A 71 -3.83 -5.59 1.08
C SER A 71 -5.33 -5.31 1.00
N ILE A 72 -5.73 -4.04 1.06
CA ILE A 72 -7.12 -3.59 0.89
C ILE A 72 -7.57 -3.88 -0.54
N LEU A 73 -6.74 -3.61 -1.55
CA LEU A 73 -7.08 -3.90 -2.94
C LEU A 73 -7.20 -5.42 -3.21
N ARG A 74 -6.39 -6.25 -2.55
CA ARG A 74 -6.39 -7.71 -2.74
C ARG A 74 -7.51 -8.43 -2.00
N ARG A 75 -7.93 -7.92 -0.84
CA ARG A 75 -8.85 -8.62 0.08
C ARG A 75 -10.11 -7.84 0.43
N GLY A 76 -10.17 -6.56 0.05
CA GLY A 76 -11.29 -5.69 0.36
C GLY A 76 -12.47 -5.87 -0.59
N PRO A 77 -13.55 -5.12 -0.37
CA PRO A 77 -14.83 -5.30 -1.08
C PRO A 77 -14.75 -5.10 -2.59
N ILE A 78 -13.75 -4.37 -3.08
CA ILE A 78 -13.56 -4.12 -4.52
C ILE A 78 -12.67 -5.15 -5.22
N ALA A 79 -12.07 -6.09 -4.48
CA ALA A 79 -11.16 -7.09 -5.04
C ALA A 79 -11.74 -7.89 -6.23
N PRO A 80 -13.04 -8.27 -6.25
CA PRO A 80 -13.63 -8.97 -7.40
C PRO A 80 -13.66 -8.15 -8.70
N TYR A 81 -13.50 -6.83 -8.63
CA TYR A 81 -13.54 -5.92 -9.77
C TYR A 81 -12.13 -5.47 -10.21
N ILE A 82 -11.06 -6.02 -9.65
CA ILE A 82 -9.68 -5.64 -9.96
C ILE A 82 -9.02 -6.68 -10.87
N ALA A 83 -8.48 -6.22 -11.99
CA ALA A 83 -7.55 -6.98 -12.81
C ALA A 83 -6.10 -6.53 -12.53
N TRP A 84 -5.33 -7.38 -11.84
CA TRP A 84 -3.92 -7.12 -11.58
C TRP A 84 -3.08 -7.26 -12.85
N LYS A 85 -2.22 -6.27 -13.09
CA LYS A 85 -1.26 -6.22 -14.19
C LYS A 85 0.15 -6.07 -13.60
N PRO A 86 1.20 -6.64 -14.24
CA PRO A 86 2.57 -6.43 -13.79
C PRO A 86 2.98 -4.97 -13.98
N GLY A 87 3.58 -4.37 -12.96
CA GLY A 87 4.32 -3.11 -13.08
C GLY A 87 5.68 -3.33 -13.76
N ARG A 88 6.33 -2.23 -14.14
CA ARG A 88 7.73 -2.26 -14.59
C ARG A 88 8.43 -0.95 -14.23
N PRO A 89 9.77 -0.95 -14.09
CA PRO A 89 10.55 0.27 -14.07
C PRO A 89 10.36 1.10 -15.34
N ALA A 90 10.43 2.43 -15.19
CA ALA A 90 10.52 3.33 -16.33
C ALA A 90 11.88 3.14 -17.03
N ARG A 91 11.89 3.23 -18.36
CA ARG A 91 13.11 3.25 -19.17
C ARG A 91 13.76 4.62 -19.05
N THR A 92 15.08 4.70 -19.21
CA THR A 92 15.80 5.97 -19.23
C THR A 92 15.21 6.95 -20.25
N SER A 93 14.87 6.49 -21.46
CA SER A 93 14.23 7.33 -22.49
C SER A 93 12.87 7.91 -22.05
N GLU A 94 12.12 7.17 -21.21
CA GLU A 94 10.82 7.63 -20.67
C GLU A 94 11.05 8.66 -19.57
N LEU A 95 12.03 8.44 -18.69
CA LEU A 95 12.42 9.41 -17.67
C LEU A 95 12.87 10.74 -18.29
N LEU A 96 13.67 10.67 -19.35
CA LEU A 96 14.19 11.83 -20.08
C LEU A 96 13.15 12.55 -20.96
N SER A 97 11.93 12.02 -21.08
CA SER A 97 10.83 12.78 -21.71
C SER A 97 10.37 13.96 -20.86
N PHE A 98 10.71 13.97 -19.57
CA PHE A 98 10.36 15.01 -18.61
C PHE A 98 11.55 15.54 -17.80
N HIS A 99 12.50 14.68 -17.40
CA HIS A 99 13.62 15.05 -16.54
C HIS A 99 14.84 15.46 -17.37
N THR A 100 15.60 16.43 -16.85
CA THR A 100 16.94 16.75 -17.36
C THR A 100 17.99 15.98 -16.53
N PRO A 101 18.98 15.32 -17.15
CA PRO A 101 20.09 14.72 -16.42
C PRO A 101 20.79 15.77 -15.56
N VAL A 102 21.06 15.43 -14.30
CA VAL A 102 21.83 16.25 -13.35
C VAL A 102 23.23 15.71 -13.15
#